data_AF-A0A068FTC3-F1
#
_entry.id   AF-A0A068FTC3-F1
#
_cell.length_a   1.000
_cell.length_b   1.000
_cell.length_c   1.000
_cell.angle_alpha   90.00
_cell.angle_beta   90.00
_cell.angle_gamma   90.00
#
_symmetry.space_group_name_H-M   'P 1'
#
loop_
_entity.id
_entity.type
_entity.pdbx_description
1 polymer ?
#
loop_
_entity_poly.entity_id
_entity_poly.type
_entity_poly.pdbx_seq_one_letter_code
_entity_poly.pdbx_strand_id
1 'polypeptide(L)'
;RVMAEGFLKDYMGIETVIGRELRVVNGYFVGLLDDYKRVISIKEVSKASGSGAIGFGPLNIAPFTYCKEIYWVPNGERKKWQNLPRQNYPKPLIFHDGRLAFKPTPSATLALFMYIPMGILLFFVRSIFTRFLVSSRLSIPALAFSGMRLRTKGSSPKTPENTKKRRIYVCNHKTIADPVYVKAVLGPNCNLAAATFGISKFSEFISPLKTISLKRDREEDKRLISETLTQRDLVIFPEGTTCSREPYLLRFSPLFAEMSEEIFPVAIDIEVGTFYGSTASGLKMFDPVFHLLNPCPVYHVKFLEKLPRWMTCKDGKRSNVEVANHVQGVFFNA
;
A
#
# COMPACT_ATOMS: atom_id res chain seq x y z
N ARG A 1 6.19 10.85 26.78
CA ARG A 1 4.91 11.59 26.84
C ARG A 1 4.24 11.59 25.48
N VAL A 2 4.76 12.34 24.50
CA VAL A 2 4.18 12.53 23.16
C VAL A 2 3.74 11.22 22.46
N MET A 3 4.52 10.14 22.54
CA MET A 3 4.16 8.85 21.89
C MET A 3 3.00 8.10 22.55
N ALA A 4 2.77 8.29 23.85
CA ALA A 4 1.78 7.54 24.63
C ALA A 4 0.57 8.40 25.01
N GLU A 5 0.72 9.72 25.02
CA GLU A 5 -0.28 10.66 25.52
C GLU A 5 -1.60 10.58 24.75
N GLY A 6 -1.56 10.58 23.41
CA GLY A 6 -2.78 10.46 22.59
C GLY A 6 -3.50 9.13 22.83
N PHE A 7 -2.77 8.01 22.88
CA PHE A 7 -3.37 6.72 23.17
C PHE A 7 -4.05 6.69 24.55
N LEU A 8 -3.36 7.19 25.58
CA LEU A 8 -3.86 7.15 26.96
C LEU A 8 -5.05 8.10 27.17
N LYS A 9 -5.04 9.28 26.56
CA LYS A 9 -6.16 10.23 26.62
C LYS A 9 -7.36 9.74 25.82
N ASP A 10 -7.16 9.42 24.55
CA ASP A 10 -8.26 9.18 23.61
C ASP A 10 -8.90 7.80 23.81
N TYR A 11 -8.14 6.79 24.25
CA TYR A 11 -8.63 5.40 24.35
C TYR A 11 -8.77 4.90 25.78
N MET A 12 -8.00 5.42 26.74
CA MET A 12 -8.05 5.00 28.15
C MET A 12 -8.66 6.05 29.08
N GLY A 13 -9.06 7.22 28.56
CA GLY A 13 -9.71 8.28 29.34
C GLY A 13 -8.82 8.90 30.41
N ILE A 14 -7.50 8.80 30.27
CA ILE A 14 -6.55 9.33 31.26
C ILE A 14 -6.40 10.85 31.04
N GLU A 15 -6.72 11.65 32.06
CA GLU A 15 -6.69 13.11 31.94
C GLU A 15 -5.28 13.70 31.79
N THR A 16 -4.31 13.17 32.54
CA THR A 16 -2.95 13.70 32.61
C THR A 16 -1.91 12.60 32.47
N VAL A 17 -0.96 12.79 31.56
CA VAL A 17 0.15 11.85 31.31
C VAL A 17 1.47 12.54 31.60
N ILE A 18 2.18 12.08 32.63
CA ILE A 18 3.50 12.60 33.00
C ILE A 18 4.56 11.59 32.52
N GLY A 19 5.56 12.04 31.78
CA GLY A 19 6.65 11.17 31.36
C GLY A 19 7.73 11.91 30.56
N ARG A 20 8.83 11.22 30.27
CA ARG A 20 9.94 11.78 29.47
C ARG A 20 9.46 12.27 28.11
N GLU A 21 9.97 13.43 27.71
CA GLU A 21 9.76 13.95 26.36
C GLU A 21 10.81 13.40 25.40
N LEU A 22 10.45 13.39 24.11
CA LEU A 22 11.41 13.06 23.05
C LEU A 22 12.21 14.32 22.74
N ARG A 23 13.51 14.16 22.51
CA ARG A 23 14.37 15.24 22.08
C ARG A 23 13.95 15.70 20.69
N VAL A 24 13.73 17.01 20.57
CA VAL A 24 13.36 17.68 19.32
C VAL A 24 14.53 18.52 18.85
N VAL A 25 14.93 18.38 17.59
CA VAL A 25 15.92 19.23 16.92
C VAL A 25 15.29 19.75 15.64
N ASN A 26 15.23 21.08 15.48
CA ASN A 26 14.64 21.75 14.32
C ASN A 26 13.21 21.27 13.96
N GLY A 27 12.38 20.97 14.96
CA GLY A 27 11.02 20.48 14.75
C GLY A 27 10.90 18.98 14.45
N TYR A 28 12.00 18.24 14.36
CA TYR A 28 12.00 16.78 14.14
C TYR A 28 12.34 16.02 15.42
N PHE A 29 11.61 14.93 15.67
CA PHE A 29 11.88 14.02 16.79
C PHE A 29 13.10 13.14 16.47
N VAL A 30 14.11 13.17 17.34
CA VAL A 30 15.38 12.43 17.12
C VAL A 30 15.30 10.97 17.63
N GLY A 31 14.19 10.59 18.27
CA GLY A 31 14.01 9.25 18.85
C GLY A 31 14.80 9.02 20.16
N LEU A 32 15.58 10.00 20.59
CA LEU A 32 16.22 10.01 21.91
C LEU A 32 15.28 10.64 22.93
N LEU A 33 15.28 10.11 24.16
CA LEU A 33 14.57 10.72 25.27
C LEU A 33 15.40 11.87 25.84
N ASP A 34 14.75 12.97 26.18
CA ASP A 34 15.42 14.07 26.86
C ASP A 34 15.78 13.67 28.30
N ASP A 35 16.79 14.35 28.86
CA ASP A 35 17.26 14.07 30.20
C ASP A 35 16.13 14.29 31.22
N TYR A 36 15.95 13.31 32.11
CA TYR A 36 14.82 13.31 33.02
C TYR A 36 14.99 14.39 34.09
N LYS A 37 14.28 15.51 33.94
CA LYS A 37 14.20 16.58 34.95
C LYS A 37 13.36 16.12 36.15
N ARG A 38 13.99 15.33 37.04
CA ARG A 38 13.39 14.69 38.24
C ARG A 38 12.52 15.64 39.09
N VAL A 39 12.91 16.92 39.18
CA VAL A 39 12.29 17.91 40.06
C VAL A 39 10.91 18.36 39.56
N ILE A 40 10.70 18.41 38.24
CA ILE A 40 9.44 18.87 37.64
C ILE A 40 8.35 17.80 37.82
N SER A 41 8.72 16.52 37.64
CA SER A 41 7.79 15.40 37.76
C SER A 41 7.24 15.20 39.18
N ILE A 42 8.00 15.50 40.25
CA ILE A 42 7.53 15.31 41.64
C ILE A 42 6.46 16.35 42.01
N LYS A 43 6.61 17.60 41.57
CA LYS A 43 5.61 18.66 41.80
C LYS A 43 4.31 18.43 41.03
N GLU A 44 4.40 17.87 39.83
CA GLU A 44 3.22 17.55 39.01
C GLU A 44 2.49 16.30 39.52
N VAL A 45 3.23 15.25 39.91
CA VAL A 45 2.64 14.03 40.46
C VAL A 45 2.04 14.27 41.85
N SER A 46 2.65 15.09 42.71
CA SER A 46 2.08 15.42 44.03
C SER A 46 0.76 16.20 43.93
N LYS A 47 0.59 17.08 42.92
CA LYS A 47 -0.70 17.72 42.62
C LYS A 47 -1.77 16.73 42.15
N ALA A 48 -1.37 15.64 41.52
CA ALA A 48 -2.25 14.57 41.04
C ALA A 48 -2.46 13.43 42.06
N SER A 49 -1.82 13.48 43.24
CA SER A 49 -1.80 12.40 44.23
C SER A 49 -3.17 12.07 44.84
N GLY A 50 -4.22 12.87 44.55
CA GLY A 50 -5.60 12.65 44.99
C GLY A 50 -6.51 11.97 43.96
N SER A 51 -6.09 11.78 42.70
CA SER A 51 -6.96 11.34 41.59
C SER A 51 -6.70 9.91 41.10
N GLY A 52 -6.01 9.07 41.87
CA GLY A 52 -5.75 7.67 41.51
C GLY A 52 -4.62 7.48 40.49
N ALA A 53 -3.50 8.16 40.70
CA ALA A 53 -2.34 8.08 39.81
C ALA A 53 -1.76 6.65 39.70
N ILE A 54 -1.51 6.20 38.47
CA ILE A 54 -0.91 4.89 38.17
C ILE A 54 0.52 5.10 37.65
N GLY A 55 1.50 4.45 38.29
CA GLY A 55 2.90 4.54 37.94
C GLY A 55 3.38 3.37 37.08
N PHE A 56 4.00 3.66 35.93
CA PHE A 56 4.70 2.66 35.11
C PHE A 56 6.20 2.98 35.08
N GLY A 57 7.06 2.11 35.63
CA GLY A 57 8.50 2.33 35.57
C GLY A 57 9.33 1.48 36.53
N PRO A 58 10.67 1.65 36.52
CA PRO A 58 11.57 0.96 37.46
C PRO A 58 11.38 1.51 38.88
N LEU A 59 11.33 0.65 39.91
CA LEU A 59 10.98 0.98 41.30
C LEU A 59 11.79 2.12 41.96
N ASN A 60 12.97 2.47 41.42
CA ASN A 60 13.92 3.42 42.02
C ASN A 60 13.71 4.89 41.62
N ILE A 61 12.48 5.36 41.41
CA ILE A 61 12.21 6.77 41.10
C ILE A 61 11.27 7.36 42.16
N ALA A 62 11.71 8.43 42.81
CA ALA A 62 11.02 9.18 43.87
C ALA A 62 9.56 9.64 43.61
N PRO A 63 8.99 9.73 42.38
CA PRO A 63 7.59 10.11 42.18
C PRO A 63 6.58 9.00 42.47
N PHE A 64 7.00 7.73 42.59
CA PHE A 64 6.05 6.61 42.74
C PHE A 64 5.37 6.54 44.11
N THR A 65 5.89 7.25 45.12
CA THR A 65 5.28 7.36 46.46
C THR A 65 3.90 8.02 46.46
N TYR A 66 3.57 8.76 45.41
CA TYR A 66 2.29 9.45 45.23
C TYR A 66 1.32 8.69 44.31
N CYS A 67 1.69 7.49 43.85
CA CYS A 67 0.87 6.64 42.99
C CYS A 67 0.06 5.62 43.81
N LYS A 68 -1.19 5.38 43.42
CA LYS A 68 -2.08 4.39 44.03
C LYS A 68 -1.70 2.96 43.61
N GLU A 69 -1.35 2.78 42.33
CA GLU A 69 -0.90 1.50 41.77
C GLU A 69 0.42 1.69 41.03
N ILE A 70 1.33 0.74 41.19
CA ILE A 70 2.64 0.76 40.53
C ILE A 70 2.80 -0.54 39.75
N TYR A 71 2.82 -0.43 38.43
CA TYR A 71 3.13 -1.53 37.54
C TYR A 71 4.63 -1.49 37.22
N TRP A 72 5.37 -2.34 37.93
CA TRP A 72 6.80 -2.50 37.75
C TRP A 72 7.09 -3.73 36.89
N VAL A 73 7.93 -3.54 35.87
CA VAL A 73 8.47 -4.65 35.07
C VAL A 73 9.92 -4.88 35.48
N PRO A 74 10.26 -6.04 36.09
CA PRO A 74 11.63 -6.40 36.45
C PRO A 74 12.58 -6.35 35.27
N ASN A 75 13.85 -5.99 35.50
CA ASN A 75 14.87 -5.97 34.45
C ASN A 75 15.05 -7.34 33.77
N GLY A 76 14.86 -8.44 34.51
CA GLY A 76 14.88 -9.80 33.97
C GLY A 76 13.74 -10.09 33.00
N GLU A 77 12.54 -9.57 33.28
CA GLU A 77 11.38 -9.68 32.38
C GLU A 77 11.48 -8.74 31.19
N ARG A 78 12.03 -7.52 31.37
CA ARG A 78 12.31 -6.60 30.26
C ARG A 78 13.26 -7.21 29.22
N LYS A 79 14.26 -7.97 29.65
CA LYS A 79 15.18 -8.69 28.74
C LYS A 79 14.49 -9.86 28.03
N LYS A 80 13.49 -10.48 28.66
CA LYS A 80 12.68 -11.56 28.08
C LYS A 80 11.49 -11.03 27.27
N TRP A 81 11.27 -9.71 27.25
CA TRP A 81 10.12 -9.12 26.61
C TRP A 81 10.23 -9.28 25.10
N GLN A 82 9.35 -10.10 24.54
CA GLN A 82 9.22 -10.24 23.10
C GLN A 82 8.17 -9.27 22.59
N ASN A 83 8.40 -8.71 21.40
CA ASN A 83 7.36 -7.95 20.73
C ASN A 83 6.18 -8.88 20.50
N LEU A 84 4.97 -8.45 20.89
CA LEU A 84 3.76 -9.22 20.64
C LEU A 84 3.66 -9.49 19.12
N PRO A 85 3.44 -10.74 18.69
CA PRO A 85 3.23 -11.03 17.26
C PRO A 85 1.99 -10.31 16.74
N ARG A 86 2.03 -9.82 15.49
CA ARG A 86 0.90 -9.09 14.88
C ARG A 86 -0.42 -9.85 14.90
N GLN A 87 -0.36 -11.18 14.84
CA GLN A 87 -1.52 -12.09 14.89
C GLN A 87 -2.26 -12.03 16.23
N ASN A 88 -1.55 -11.69 17.30
CA ASN A 88 -2.08 -11.63 18.66
C ASN A 88 -2.53 -10.21 19.03
N TYR A 89 -2.52 -9.27 18.07
CA TYR A 89 -2.99 -7.92 18.32
C TYR A 89 -4.52 -7.93 18.40
N PRO A 90 -5.11 -7.33 19.46
CA PRO A 90 -6.57 -7.26 19.60
C PRO A 90 -7.23 -6.45 18.46
N LYS A 91 -6.49 -5.53 17.84
CA LYS A 91 -6.85 -4.86 16.59
C LYS A 91 -5.65 -4.84 15.65
N PRO A 92 -5.83 -5.07 14.34
CA PRO A 92 -4.75 -4.96 13.39
C PRO A 92 -4.22 -3.53 13.38
N LEU A 93 -2.93 -3.36 13.73
CA LEU A 93 -2.27 -2.07 13.72
C LEU A 93 -1.83 -1.74 12.28
N ILE A 94 -2.50 -0.78 11.64
CA ILE A 94 -2.23 -0.38 10.26
C ILE A 94 -1.51 0.96 10.29
N PHE A 95 -0.25 0.97 9.84
CA PHE A 95 0.49 2.20 9.61
C PHE A 95 0.25 2.65 8.17
N HIS A 96 -0.61 3.65 8.00
CA HIS A 96 -0.95 4.19 6.68
C HIS A 96 0.13 5.11 6.12
N ASP A 97 1.12 5.53 6.91
CA ASP A 97 2.14 6.48 6.47
C ASP A 97 3.57 5.96 6.68
N GLY A 98 4.43 6.17 5.67
CA GLY A 98 5.80 5.66 5.62
C GLY A 98 6.08 4.63 4.51
N ARG A 99 7.24 4.76 3.86
CA ARG A 99 7.65 3.92 2.72
C ARG A 99 8.39 2.65 3.10
N LEU A 100 8.77 2.45 4.35
CA LEU A 100 9.54 1.28 4.78
C LEU A 100 8.62 0.08 5.01
N ALA A 101 8.94 -1.04 4.36
CA ALA A 101 8.23 -2.30 4.50
C ALA A 101 8.65 -3.11 5.74
N PHE A 102 9.82 -2.81 6.29
CA PHE A 102 10.37 -3.49 7.46
C PHE A 102 10.47 -2.54 8.68
N LYS A 103 10.55 -3.14 9.88
CA LYS A 103 10.75 -2.38 11.12
C LYS A 103 12.20 -1.88 11.19
N PRO A 104 12.47 -0.58 11.40
CA PRO A 104 13.82 -0.02 11.38
C PRO A 104 14.63 -0.41 12.63
N THR A 105 15.07 -1.67 12.71
CA THR A 105 16.06 -2.11 13.69
C THR A 105 17.45 -1.61 13.30
N PRO A 106 18.38 -1.36 14.23
CA PRO A 106 19.71 -0.83 13.90
C PRO A 106 20.45 -1.61 12.79
N SER A 107 20.38 -2.94 12.83
CA SER A 107 20.97 -3.82 11.78
C SER A 107 20.30 -3.66 10.43
N ALA A 108 18.96 -3.69 10.39
CA ALA A 108 18.21 -3.52 9.14
C ALA A 108 18.38 -2.10 8.56
N THR A 109 18.48 -1.08 9.41
CA THR A 109 18.77 0.30 9.00
C THR A 109 20.18 0.43 8.43
N LEU A 110 21.18 -0.21 9.04
CA LEU A 110 22.54 -0.25 8.51
C LEU A 110 22.59 -0.95 7.14
N ALA A 111 21.94 -2.11 7.02
CA ALA A 111 21.83 -2.84 5.76
C ALA A 111 21.15 -1.99 4.68
N LEU A 112 20.10 -1.25 5.04
CA LEU A 112 19.44 -0.31 4.14
C LEU A 112 20.42 0.77 3.64
N PHE A 113 21.15 1.43 4.55
CA PHE A 113 22.10 2.47 4.15
C PHE A 113 23.23 1.95 3.26
N MET A 114 23.73 0.74 3.53
CA MET A 114 24.72 0.08 2.66
C MET A 114 24.15 -0.26 1.28
N TYR A 115 22.86 -0.60 1.21
CA TYR A 115 22.19 -0.99 -0.03
C TYR A 115 21.79 0.21 -0.90
N ILE A 116 21.45 1.37 -0.32
CA ILE A 116 20.94 2.55 -1.05
C ILE A 116 21.77 2.91 -2.30
N PRO A 117 23.12 3.00 -2.24
CA PRO A 117 23.93 3.32 -3.43
C PRO A 117 23.73 2.33 -4.58
N MET A 118 23.74 1.03 -4.28
CA MET A 118 23.49 -0.03 -5.27
C MET A 118 22.03 0.00 -5.74
N GLY A 119 21.09 0.24 -4.83
CA GLY A 119 19.67 0.38 -5.16
C GLY A 119 19.43 1.49 -6.18
N ILE A 120 20.06 2.66 -6.01
CA ILE A 120 19.92 3.79 -6.94
C ILE A 120 20.41 3.41 -8.35
N LEU A 121 21.53 2.68 -8.45
CA LEU A 121 22.01 2.17 -9.73
C LEU A 121 21.01 1.20 -10.37
N LEU A 122 20.50 0.23 -9.58
CA LEU A 122 19.48 -0.71 -10.03
C LEU A 122 18.20 0.01 -10.49
N PHE A 123 17.81 1.09 -9.80
CA PHE A 123 16.65 1.89 -10.17
C PHE A 123 16.76 2.43 -11.60
N PHE A 124 17.89 3.00 -11.99
CA PHE A 124 18.06 3.53 -13.36
C PHE A 124 17.97 2.42 -14.40
N VAL A 125 18.71 1.32 -14.18
CA VAL A 125 18.72 0.15 -15.08
C VAL A 125 17.31 -0.42 -15.23
N ARG A 126 16.62 -0.67 -14.10
CA ARG A 126 15.26 -1.23 -14.08
C ARG A 126 14.23 -0.28 -14.65
N SER A 127 14.37 1.03 -14.47
CA SER A 127 13.45 2.02 -15.06
C SER A 127 13.45 1.95 -16.58
N ILE A 128 14.63 1.77 -17.18
CA ILE A 128 14.80 1.62 -18.63
C ILE A 128 14.11 0.33 -19.09
N PHE A 129 14.44 -0.83 -18.51
CA PHE A 129 13.85 -2.10 -18.91
C PHE A 129 12.35 -2.20 -18.61
N THR A 130 11.86 -1.59 -17.53
CA THR A 130 10.42 -1.54 -17.21
C THR A 130 9.65 -0.76 -18.27
N ARG A 131 10.24 0.30 -18.85
CA ARG A 131 9.63 1.03 -19.97
C ARG A 131 9.54 0.14 -21.22
N PHE A 132 10.58 -0.65 -21.48
CA PHE A 132 10.63 -1.56 -22.62
C PHE A 132 9.76 -2.82 -22.49
N LEU A 133 9.27 -3.16 -21.29
CA LEU A 133 8.34 -4.28 -21.07
C LEU A 133 7.09 -4.21 -21.96
N VAL A 134 6.61 -3.00 -22.27
CA VAL A 134 5.42 -2.79 -23.11
C VAL A 134 5.66 -3.21 -24.56
N SER A 135 6.91 -3.07 -25.03
CA SER A 135 7.28 -3.26 -26.43
C SER A 135 7.99 -4.59 -26.69
N SER A 136 8.75 -5.12 -25.72
CA SER A 136 9.57 -6.32 -25.91
C SER A 136 9.51 -7.28 -24.72
N ARG A 137 9.35 -8.57 -25.02
CA ARG A 137 9.43 -9.65 -24.02
C ARG A 137 10.86 -9.88 -23.51
N LEU A 138 11.86 -9.39 -24.23
CA LEU A 138 13.28 -9.47 -23.85
C LEU A 138 13.59 -8.69 -22.57
N SER A 139 12.73 -7.74 -22.19
CA SER A 139 12.87 -6.98 -20.94
C SER A 139 12.60 -7.84 -19.70
N ILE A 140 11.83 -8.93 -19.83
CA ILE A 140 11.51 -9.85 -18.71
C ILE A 140 12.76 -10.53 -18.15
N PRO A 141 13.61 -11.23 -18.95
CA PRO A 141 14.82 -11.84 -18.42
C PRO A 141 15.84 -10.80 -17.91
N ALA A 142 15.92 -9.61 -18.51
CA ALA A 142 16.80 -8.54 -18.03
C ALA A 142 16.38 -8.05 -16.63
N LEU A 143 15.08 -7.85 -16.41
CA LEU A 143 14.54 -7.50 -15.10
C LEU A 143 14.70 -8.65 -14.09
N ALA A 144 14.53 -9.90 -14.54
CA ALA A 144 14.79 -11.08 -13.70
C ALA A 144 16.25 -11.17 -13.25
N PHE A 145 17.21 -10.88 -14.13
CA PHE A 145 18.64 -10.82 -13.79
C PHE A 145 18.94 -9.73 -12.77
N SER A 146 18.24 -8.59 -12.87
CA SER A 146 18.36 -7.54 -11.87
C SER A 146 17.76 -7.91 -10.51
N GLY A 147 16.98 -8.99 -10.40
CA GLY A 147 16.33 -9.47 -9.17
C GLY A 147 14.80 -9.30 -9.12
N MET A 148 14.19 -8.69 -10.14
CA MET A 148 12.72 -8.50 -10.20
C MET A 148 12.04 -9.70 -10.83
N ARG A 149 11.08 -10.32 -10.14
CA ARG A 149 10.43 -11.54 -10.62
C ARG A 149 8.99 -11.26 -11.00
N LEU A 150 8.62 -11.52 -12.25
CA LEU A 150 7.22 -11.51 -12.70
C LEU A 150 6.70 -12.95 -12.72
N ARG A 151 5.69 -13.24 -11.90
CA ARG A 151 5.05 -14.55 -11.81
C ARG A 151 3.63 -14.45 -12.31
N THR A 152 3.28 -15.30 -13.26
CA THR A 152 1.94 -15.33 -13.85
C THR A 152 1.22 -16.61 -13.45
N LYS A 153 -0.06 -16.50 -13.10
CA LYS A 153 -0.96 -17.64 -12.84
C LYS A 153 -2.24 -17.48 -13.63
N GLY A 154 -2.84 -18.61 -14.00
CA GLY A 154 -4.05 -18.65 -14.81
C GLY A 154 -3.77 -18.54 -16.32
N SER A 155 -4.77 -18.90 -17.12
CA SER A 155 -4.66 -18.76 -18.57
C SER A 155 -4.89 -17.31 -18.94
N SER A 156 -3.84 -16.61 -19.40
CA SER A 156 -4.03 -15.33 -20.10
C SER A 156 -5.04 -15.54 -21.22
N PRO A 157 -6.03 -14.66 -21.39
CA PRO A 157 -6.96 -14.78 -22.51
C PRO A 157 -6.15 -14.71 -23.81
N LYS A 158 -6.27 -15.75 -24.64
CA LYS A 158 -5.62 -15.79 -25.96
C LYS A 158 -6.05 -14.54 -26.73
N THR A 159 -5.13 -13.97 -27.51
CA THR A 159 -5.41 -12.85 -28.40
C THR A 159 -6.61 -13.23 -29.26
N PRO A 160 -7.67 -12.40 -29.33
CA PRO A 160 -8.86 -12.78 -30.07
C PRO A 160 -8.53 -12.79 -31.57
N GLU A 161 -8.83 -13.89 -32.24
CA GLU A 161 -8.69 -13.97 -33.69
C GLU A 161 -9.77 -13.17 -34.44
N ASN A 162 -10.89 -12.75 -33.82
CA ASN A 162 -11.90 -11.98 -34.55
C ASN A 162 -13.06 -11.35 -33.73
N THR A 163 -12.87 -10.99 -32.46
CA THR A 163 -14.00 -10.38 -31.70
C THR A 163 -14.04 -8.85 -31.83
N LYS A 164 -15.09 -8.35 -32.49
CA LYS A 164 -15.46 -6.92 -32.57
C LYS A 164 -15.70 -6.25 -31.18
N LYS A 165 -15.81 -7.03 -30.10
CA LYS A 165 -16.00 -6.55 -28.73
C LYS A 165 -14.65 -6.42 -28.01
N ARG A 166 -14.33 -5.22 -27.53
CA ARG A 166 -13.13 -4.93 -26.73
C ARG A 166 -13.31 -5.37 -25.28
N ARG A 167 -12.20 -5.74 -24.65
CA ARG A 167 -12.16 -6.36 -23.31
C ARG A 167 -11.82 -5.33 -22.24
N ILE A 168 -12.47 -5.46 -21.08
CA ILE A 168 -12.12 -4.72 -19.87
C ILE A 168 -11.42 -5.67 -18.91
N TYR A 169 -10.19 -5.34 -18.56
CA TYR A 169 -9.46 -5.99 -17.48
C TYR A 169 -9.70 -5.20 -16.21
N VAL A 170 -10.34 -5.83 -15.24
CA VAL A 170 -10.61 -5.22 -13.93
C VAL A 170 -9.54 -5.73 -12.99
N CYS A 171 -8.76 -4.81 -12.42
CA CYS A 171 -7.62 -5.16 -11.57
C CYS A 171 -7.76 -4.50 -10.20
N ASN A 172 -7.30 -5.18 -9.15
CA ASN A 172 -6.97 -4.49 -7.91
C ASN A 172 -5.74 -3.60 -8.12
N HIS A 173 -5.57 -2.56 -7.29
CA HIS A 173 -4.55 -1.54 -7.50
C HIS A 173 -3.53 -1.53 -6.38
N LYS A 174 -2.30 -1.98 -6.66
CA LYS A 174 -1.18 -1.97 -5.73
C LYS A 174 -0.25 -0.79 -6.04
N THR A 175 0.21 -0.63 -7.28
CA THR A 175 1.17 0.41 -7.66
C THR A 175 0.81 1.13 -8.95
N ILE A 176 1.41 2.29 -9.18
CA ILE A 176 1.24 3.04 -10.44
C ILE A 176 1.77 2.23 -11.65
N ALA A 177 2.68 1.27 -11.42
CA ALA A 177 3.24 0.41 -12.46
C ALA A 177 2.36 -0.78 -12.85
N ASP A 178 1.25 -1.03 -12.14
CA ASP A 178 0.37 -2.19 -12.39
C ASP A 178 -0.08 -2.36 -13.85
N PRO A 179 -0.51 -1.30 -14.56
CA PRO A 179 -0.93 -1.46 -15.96
C PRO A 179 0.22 -1.89 -16.88
N VAL A 180 1.48 -1.53 -16.55
CA VAL A 180 2.68 -1.92 -17.30
C VAL A 180 2.90 -3.43 -17.18
N TYR A 181 2.76 -3.99 -15.97
CA TYR A 181 2.91 -5.43 -15.75
C TYR A 181 1.77 -6.23 -16.38
N VAL A 182 0.52 -5.76 -16.26
CA VAL A 182 -0.62 -6.40 -16.93
C VAL A 182 -0.41 -6.42 -18.45
N LYS A 183 0.04 -5.30 -19.05
CA LYS A 183 0.43 -5.24 -20.46
C LYS A 183 1.54 -6.22 -20.81
N ALA A 184 2.57 -6.32 -19.98
CA ALA A 184 3.70 -7.21 -20.20
C ALA A 184 3.26 -8.68 -20.27
N VAL A 185 2.33 -9.09 -19.39
CA VAL A 185 1.80 -10.46 -19.39
C VAL A 185 0.89 -10.73 -20.60
N LEU A 186 0.02 -9.77 -20.96
CA LEU A 186 -0.82 -9.87 -22.16
C LEU A 186 0.00 -9.86 -23.46
N GLY A 187 1.21 -9.31 -23.41
CA GLY A 187 2.18 -9.27 -24.50
C GLY A 187 2.10 -8.00 -25.36
N PRO A 188 3.10 -7.80 -26.24
CA PRO A 188 3.28 -6.54 -26.98
C PRO A 188 2.13 -6.26 -27.96
N ASN A 189 1.54 -7.29 -28.56
CA ASN A 189 0.49 -7.17 -29.58
C ASN A 189 -0.87 -6.71 -29.02
N CYS A 190 -1.10 -6.77 -27.70
CA CYS A 190 -2.37 -6.36 -27.12
C CYS A 190 -2.46 -4.82 -27.05
N ASN A 191 -3.31 -4.19 -27.87
CA ASN A 191 -3.48 -2.73 -27.79
C ASN A 191 -4.27 -2.35 -26.52
N LEU A 192 -3.57 -1.98 -25.45
CA LEU A 192 -4.11 -1.76 -24.11
C LEU A 192 -3.93 -0.30 -23.67
N ALA A 193 -4.98 0.26 -23.08
CA ALA A 193 -4.93 1.53 -22.35
C ALA A 193 -5.22 1.29 -20.86
N ALA A 194 -4.83 2.22 -19.99
CA ALA A 194 -5.14 2.16 -18.56
C ALA A 194 -5.95 3.38 -18.12
N ALA A 195 -7.01 3.15 -17.35
CA ALA A 195 -7.78 4.19 -16.70
C ALA A 195 -7.42 4.24 -15.22
N THR A 196 -6.93 5.39 -14.77
CA THR A 196 -6.35 5.59 -13.44
C THR A 196 -6.80 6.93 -12.89
N PHE A 197 -7.14 6.98 -11.60
CA PHE A 197 -7.61 8.21 -10.96
C PHE A 197 -6.45 9.06 -10.44
N GLY A 198 -6.57 10.38 -10.59
CA GLY A 198 -5.69 11.34 -9.93
C GLY A 198 -4.22 11.29 -10.37
N ILE A 199 -3.96 10.90 -11.63
CA ILE A 199 -2.62 10.94 -12.21
C ILE A 199 -2.33 12.35 -12.74
N SER A 200 -1.12 12.86 -12.46
CA SER A 200 -0.66 14.15 -12.99
C SER A 200 -0.38 14.05 -14.49
N LYS A 201 -0.55 15.16 -15.22
CA LYS A 201 -0.25 15.21 -16.67
C LYS A 201 1.18 14.77 -17.01
N PHE A 202 2.13 15.04 -16.12
CA PHE A 202 3.52 14.59 -16.26
C PHE A 202 3.65 13.06 -16.18
N SER A 203 2.94 12.42 -15.25
CA SER A 203 2.93 10.96 -15.15
C SER A 203 2.17 10.30 -16.29
N GLU A 204 1.16 10.95 -16.87
CA GLU A 204 0.54 10.48 -18.13
C GLU A 204 1.54 10.54 -19.29
N PHE A 205 2.28 11.63 -19.42
CA PHE A 205 3.28 11.82 -20.49
C PHE A 205 4.44 10.81 -20.43
N ILE A 206 4.90 10.49 -19.22
CA ILE A 206 6.02 9.55 -19.03
C ILE A 206 5.57 8.08 -19.10
N SER A 207 4.26 7.81 -19.05
CA SER A 207 3.74 6.44 -19.07
C SER A 207 4.10 5.72 -20.38
N PRO A 208 4.60 4.47 -20.33
CA PRO A 208 4.92 3.71 -21.54
C PRO A 208 3.68 3.21 -22.29
N LEU A 209 2.49 3.34 -21.69
CA LEU A 209 1.20 2.98 -22.28
C LEU A 209 0.23 4.17 -22.23
N LYS A 210 -0.75 4.19 -23.13
CA LYS A 210 -1.76 5.24 -23.12
C LYS A 210 -2.55 5.17 -21.83
N THR A 211 -2.40 6.19 -21.00
CA THR A 211 -3.04 6.30 -19.69
C THR A 211 -4.09 7.40 -19.77
N ILE A 212 -5.24 7.18 -19.13
CA ILE A 212 -6.37 8.11 -19.08
C ILE A 212 -6.55 8.49 -17.63
N SER A 213 -6.50 9.79 -17.36
CA SER A 213 -6.72 10.33 -16.02
C SER A 213 -8.21 10.51 -15.78
N LEU A 214 -8.77 9.72 -14.88
CA LEU A 214 -10.16 9.81 -14.46
C LEU A 214 -10.31 10.92 -13.40
N LYS A 215 -11.36 11.74 -13.54
CA LYS A 215 -11.58 12.95 -12.72
C LYS A 215 -12.57 12.76 -11.58
N ARG A 216 -13.14 11.55 -11.41
CA ARG A 216 -14.22 11.23 -10.45
C ARG A 216 -15.54 11.93 -10.78
N ASP A 217 -15.73 12.30 -12.03
CA ASP A 217 -17.03 12.70 -12.57
C ASP A 217 -17.58 11.52 -13.38
N ARG A 218 -18.72 10.99 -12.96
CA ARG A 218 -19.30 9.78 -13.54
C ARG A 218 -19.55 9.92 -15.04
N GLU A 219 -20.08 11.05 -15.50
CA GLU A 219 -20.47 11.23 -16.90
C GLU A 219 -19.24 11.48 -17.79
N GLU A 220 -18.29 12.31 -17.33
CA GLU A 220 -17.04 12.54 -18.05
C GLU A 220 -16.19 11.27 -18.12
N ASP A 221 -16.04 10.55 -17.01
CA ASP A 221 -15.29 9.30 -16.93
C ASP A 221 -15.94 8.23 -17.82
N LYS A 222 -17.28 8.15 -17.84
CA LYS A 222 -18.03 7.25 -18.73
C LYS A 222 -17.76 7.55 -20.20
N ARG A 223 -17.80 8.82 -20.61
CA ARG A 223 -17.50 9.23 -21.99
C ARG A 223 -16.08 8.82 -22.38
N LEU A 224 -15.07 9.17 -21.57
CA LEU A 224 -13.66 8.86 -21.84
C LEU A 224 -13.40 7.35 -21.94
N ILE A 225 -13.99 6.57 -21.05
CA ILE A 225 -13.90 5.11 -21.06
C ILE A 225 -14.56 4.56 -22.33
N SER A 226 -15.74 5.04 -22.72
CA SER A 226 -16.44 4.58 -23.93
C SER A 226 -15.65 4.85 -25.19
N GLU A 227 -15.10 6.06 -25.35
CA GLU A 227 -14.27 6.45 -26.49
C GLU A 227 -13.06 5.53 -26.63
N THR A 228 -12.39 5.25 -25.50
CA THR A 228 -11.21 4.39 -25.45
C THR A 228 -11.53 2.94 -25.78
N LEU A 229 -12.64 2.42 -25.26
CA LEU A 229 -13.10 1.05 -25.53
C LEU A 229 -13.48 0.83 -26.99
N THR A 230 -13.72 1.89 -27.77
CA THR A 230 -13.92 1.78 -29.22
C THR A 230 -12.61 1.42 -29.93
N GLN A 231 -11.49 1.92 -29.42
CA GLN A 231 -10.18 1.84 -30.06
C GLN A 231 -9.30 0.71 -29.52
N ARG A 232 -9.35 0.43 -28.20
CA ARG A 232 -8.36 -0.39 -27.48
C ARG A 232 -9.02 -1.22 -26.38
N ASP A 233 -8.35 -2.29 -25.95
CA ASP A 233 -8.68 -2.97 -24.69
C ASP A 233 -8.31 -2.04 -23.52
N LEU A 234 -9.00 -2.16 -22.38
CA LEU A 234 -8.85 -1.23 -21.26
C LEU A 234 -8.57 -1.96 -19.94
N VAL A 235 -7.60 -1.47 -19.17
CA VAL A 235 -7.41 -1.84 -17.75
C VAL A 235 -8.06 -0.78 -16.88
N ILE A 236 -8.91 -1.20 -15.93
CA ILE A 236 -9.56 -0.32 -14.97
C ILE A 236 -9.23 -0.80 -13.55
N PHE A 237 -8.97 0.17 -12.67
CA PHE A 237 -8.77 -0.03 -11.25
C PHE A 237 -9.96 0.55 -10.46
N PRO A 238 -10.98 -0.26 -10.15
CA PRO A 238 -12.24 0.21 -9.57
C PRO A 238 -12.11 0.68 -8.11
N GLU A 239 -10.98 0.40 -7.43
CA GLU A 239 -10.65 0.92 -6.10
C GLU A 239 -10.44 2.44 -6.07
N GLY A 240 -10.07 3.03 -7.21
CA GLY A 240 -9.87 4.46 -7.34
C GLY A 240 -8.59 5.03 -6.69
N THR A 241 -7.82 4.21 -5.97
CA THR A 241 -6.56 4.56 -5.32
C THR A 241 -5.64 3.34 -5.24
N THR A 242 -4.34 3.54 -4.95
CA THR A 242 -3.35 2.46 -4.81
C THR A 242 -3.27 1.94 -3.37
N CYS A 243 -3.57 0.66 -3.18
CA CYS A 243 -3.58 -0.06 -1.90
C CYS A 243 -2.47 -1.12 -1.81
N SER A 244 -1.21 -0.72 -2.00
CA SER A 244 -0.07 -1.67 -1.91
C SER A 244 0.17 -2.27 -0.52
N ARG A 245 -0.22 -1.57 0.54
CA ARG A 245 0.21 -1.87 1.92
C ARG A 245 -0.71 -2.83 2.66
N GLU A 246 -1.95 -2.93 2.23
CA GLU A 246 -3.03 -3.54 3.00
C GLU A 246 -3.42 -4.90 2.39
N PRO A 247 -3.75 -5.90 3.24
CA PRO A 247 -4.29 -7.18 2.79
C PRO A 247 -5.78 -7.08 2.39
N TYR A 248 -6.38 -5.90 2.51
CA TYR A 248 -7.78 -5.66 2.23
C TYR A 248 -7.95 -5.04 0.83
N LEU A 249 -9.13 -5.26 0.28
CA LEU A 249 -9.53 -4.72 -1.00
C LEU A 249 -10.52 -3.58 -0.77
N LEU A 250 -10.27 -2.40 -1.34
CA LEU A 250 -11.23 -1.31 -1.27
C LEU A 250 -12.49 -1.65 -2.06
N ARG A 251 -13.59 -0.97 -1.71
CA ARG A 251 -14.87 -1.13 -2.41
C ARG A 251 -14.73 -0.76 -3.88
N PHE A 252 -15.22 -1.63 -4.75
CA PHE A 252 -15.17 -1.41 -6.19
C PHE A 252 -16.26 -0.45 -6.65
N SER A 253 -15.88 0.54 -7.45
CA SER A 253 -16.84 1.38 -8.19
C SER A 253 -17.57 0.55 -9.27
N PRO A 254 -18.90 0.68 -9.41
CA PRO A 254 -19.68 -0.12 -10.36
C PRO A 254 -19.59 0.36 -11.81
N LEU A 255 -18.91 1.46 -12.09
CA LEU A 255 -18.90 2.10 -13.41
C LEU A 255 -18.46 1.13 -14.53
N PHE A 256 -17.44 0.30 -14.29
CA PHE A 256 -16.94 -0.63 -15.31
C PHE A 256 -17.98 -1.67 -15.74
N ALA A 257 -18.90 -2.05 -14.86
CA ALA A 257 -19.90 -3.07 -15.11
C ALA A 257 -20.99 -2.61 -16.10
N GLU A 258 -21.17 -1.30 -16.27
CA GLU A 258 -22.09 -0.71 -17.25
C GLU A 258 -21.49 -0.68 -18.66
N MET A 259 -20.15 -0.70 -18.78
CA MET A 259 -19.45 -0.32 -20.00
C MET A 259 -19.20 -1.48 -20.97
N SER A 260 -18.97 -2.69 -20.47
CA SER A 260 -18.71 -3.87 -21.31
C SER A 260 -19.26 -5.17 -20.71
N GLU A 261 -19.53 -6.12 -21.59
CA GLU A 261 -19.89 -7.51 -21.25
C GLU A 261 -18.63 -8.39 -21.08
N GLU A 262 -17.51 -7.97 -21.67
CA GLU A 262 -16.27 -8.74 -21.72
C GLU A 262 -15.35 -8.31 -20.56
N ILE A 263 -15.72 -8.75 -19.35
CA ILE A 263 -15.01 -8.41 -18.10
C ILE A 263 -14.07 -9.56 -17.69
N PHE A 264 -12.79 -9.23 -17.56
CA PHE A 264 -11.73 -10.15 -17.14
C PHE A 264 -11.11 -9.67 -15.82
N PRO A 265 -11.40 -10.31 -14.70
CA PRO A 265 -10.77 -9.99 -13.43
C PRO A 265 -9.30 -10.44 -13.42
N VAL A 266 -8.41 -9.57 -12.94
CA VAL A 266 -6.97 -9.85 -12.82
C VAL A 266 -6.49 -9.45 -11.43
N ALA A 267 -6.11 -10.45 -10.63
CA ALA A 267 -5.55 -10.24 -9.30
C ALA A 267 -4.05 -9.97 -9.37
N ILE A 268 -3.63 -8.92 -8.68
CA ILE A 268 -2.28 -8.42 -8.60
C ILE A 268 -1.83 -8.48 -7.14
N ASP A 269 -0.69 -9.12 -6.91
CA ASP A 269 -0.05 -9.12 -5.60
C ASP A 269 1.44 -8.78 -5.74
N ILE A 270 1.98 -8.11 -4.74
CA ILE A 270 3.36 -7.62 -4.77
C ILE A 270 4.05 -7.95 -3.45
N GLU A 271 5.09 -8.77 -3.54
CA GLU A 271 5.98 -9.05 -2.42
C GLU A 271 7.15 -8.07 -2.48
N VAL A 272 7.26 -7.22 -1.45
CA VAL A 272 8.37 -6.25 -1.30
C VAL A 272 9.10 -6.49 0.02
N GLY A 273 10.42 -6.30 0.01
CA GLY A 273 11.27 -6.50 1.19
C GLY A 273 11.65 -5.21 1.91
N THR A 274 11.86 -4.13 1.18
CA THR A 274 12.48 -2.90 1.72
C THR A 274 11.51 -1.72 1.70
N PHE A 275 10.86 -1.48 0.57
CA PHE A 275 10.03 -0.30 0.35
C PHE A 275 8.65 -0.62 -0.24
N TYR A 276 7.62 0.03 0.29
CA TYR A 276 6.30 0.06 -0.35
C TYR A 276 6.33 0.99 -1.57
N GLY A 277 5.75 0.51 -2.67
CA GLY A 277 5.61 1.23 -3.93
C GLY A 277 4.37 2.12 -4.02
N SER A 278 3.75 2.48 -2.89
CA SER A 278 2.70 3.50 -2.82
C SER A 278 2.87 4.35 -1.58
N THR A 279 2.40 5.60 -1.61
CA THR A 279 2.33 6.48 -0.43
C THR A 279 0.95 7.13 -0.26
N ALA A 280 0.48 7.21 0.99
CA ALA A 280 -0.78 7.88 1.33
C ALA A 280 -0.61 9.40 1.41
N SER A 281 0.46 9.87 2.07
CA SER A 281 0.87 11.26 2.13
C SER A 281 2.19 11.46 1.36
N GLY A 282 2.37 12.61 0.72
CA GLY A 282 3.59 12.97 -0.02
C GLY A 282 3.53 12.86 -1.55
N LEU A 283 4.69 12.99 -2.18
CA LEU A 283 4.83 13.06 -3.64
C LEU A 283 4.77 11.66 -4.28
N LYS A 284 3.60 11.32 -4.84
CA LYS A 284 3.33 10.05 -5.55
C LYS A 284 4.25 9.78 -6.74
N MET A 285 4.87 10.81 -7.30
CA MET A 285 5.83 10.64 -8.41
C MET A 285 7.04 9.78 -8.05
N PHE A 286 7.37 9.67 -6.76
CA PHE A 286 8.48 8.83 -6.29
C PHE A 286 8.05 7.38 -6.06
N ASP A 287 6.76 7.05 -6.09
CA ASP A 287 6.28 5.70 -5.81
C ASP A 287 6.92 4.63 -6.73
N PRO A 288 7.09 4.88 -8.05
CA PRO A 288 7.84 3.98 -8.93
C PRO A 288 9.31 3.83 -8.54
N VAL A 289 9.93 4.90 -8.04
CA VAL A 289 11.34 4.90 -7.60
C VAL A 289 11.51 3.92 -6.45
N PHE A 290 10.68 4.04 -5.42
CA PHE A 290 10.74 3.16 -4.24
C PHE A 290 10.38 1.72 -4.59
N HIS A 291 9.44 1.49 -5.50
CA HIS A 291 9.15 0.14 -5.99
C HIS A 291 10.37 -0.51 -6.64
N LEU A 292 10.99 0.18 -7.61
CA LEU A 292 12.16 -0.32 -8.36
C LEU A 292 13.45 -0.34 -7.53
N LEU A 293 13.50 0.39 -6.42
CA LEU A 293 14.62 0.37 -5.48
C LEU A 293 14.66 -0.92 -4.65
N ASN A 294 13.60 -1.71 -4.57
CA ASN A 294 13.60 -2.95 -3.79
C ASN A 294 14.64 -3.97 -4.29
N PRO A 295 15.36 -4.70 -3.41
CA PRO A 295 16.36 -5.67 -3.85
C PRO A 295 15.78 -6.76 -4.76
N CYS A 296 14.72 -7.44 -4.30
CA CYS A 296 14.12 -8.58 -5.00
C CYS A 296 12.58 -8.50 -4.96
N PRO A 297 11.93 -7.53 -5.63
CA PRO A 297 10.48 -7.46 -5.65
C PRO A 297 9.91 -8.60 -6.51
N VAL A 298 8.85 -9.24 -6.03
CA VAL A 298 8.11 -10.27 -6.77
C VAL A 298 6.73 -9.73 -7.09
N TYR A 299 6.39 -9.74 -8.37
CA TYR A 299 5.15 -9.24 -8.91
C TYR A 299 4.32 -10.43 -9.39
N HIS A 300 3.18 -10.67 -8.75
CA HIS A 300 2.28 -11.76 -9.03
C HIS A 300 1.07 -11.25 -9.81
N VAL A 301 0.83 -11.80 -11.00
CA VAL A 301 -0.33 -11.49 -11.84
C VAL A 301 -1.13 -12.78 -12.05
N LYS A 302 -2.34 -12.83 -11.51
CA LYS A 302 -3.24 -13.97 -11.63
C LYS A 302 -4.46 -13.57 -12.47
N PHE A 303 -4.56 -14.16 -13.66
CA PHE A 303 -5.76 -14.02 -14.50
C PHE A 303 -6.85 -14.95 -13.95
N LEU A 304 -7.99 -14.35 -13.63
CA LEU A 304 -9.18 -15.08 -13.18
C LEU A 304 -10.09 -15.37 -14.36
N GLU A 305 -11.05 -16.26 -14.14
CA GLU A 305 -12.02 -16.62 -15.17
C GLU A 305 -12.86 -15.42 -15.59
N LYS A 306 -13.15 -15.36 -16.89
CA LYS A 306 -14.02 -14.33 -17.48
C LYS A 306 -15.41 -14.41 -16.84
N LEU A 307 -16.00 -13.26 -16.55
CA LEU A 307 -17.38 -13.23 -16.07
C LEU A 307 -18.33 -13.76 -17.15
N PRO A 308 -19.23 -14.70 -16.81
CA PRO A 308 -20.20 -15.20 -17.76
C PRO A 308 -21.26 -14.12 -18.06
N ARG A 309 -21.86 -14.17 -19.26
CA ARG A 309 -22.80 -13.13 -19.72
C ARG A 309 -23.98 -12.90 -18.79
N TRP A 310 -24.52 -13.96 -18.18
CA TRP A 310 -25.64 -13.89 -17.23
C TRP A 310 -25.32 -13.13 -15.93
N MET A 311 -24.04 -12.89 -15.67
CA MET A 311 -23.53 -12.15 -14.52
C MET A 311 -23.19 -10.69 -14.89
N THR A 312 -23.50 -10.25 -16.10
CA THR A 312 -23.27 -8.87 -16.57
C THR A 312 -24.57 -8.07 -16.58
N CYS A 313 -24.47 -6.74 -16.45
CA CYS A 313 -25.64 -5.85 -16.33
C CYS A 313 -26.59 -5.88 -17.54
N LYS A 314 -26.07 -6.21 -18.73
CA LYS A 314 -26.85 -6.14 -19.99
C LYS A 314 -27.83 -7.29 -20.20
N ASP A 315 -27.70 -8.38 -19.44
CA ASP A 315 -28.71 -9.46 -19.43
C ASP A 315 -29.97 -9.06 -18.61
N GLY A 316 -29.99 -7.85 -18.03
CA GLY A 316 -31.15 -7.23 -17.38
C GLY A 316 -31.50 -7.75 -16.00
N LYS A 317 -30.78 -8.78 -15.50
CA LYS A 317 -31.10 -9.47 -14.24
C LYS A 317 -30.34 -8.99 -13.01
N ARG A 318 -29.25 -8.22 -13.16
CA ARG A 318 -28.38 -7.82 -12.05
C ARG A 318 -28.01 -6.34 -12.13
N SER A 319 -27.99 -5.70 -10.96
CA SER A 319 -27.53 -4.32 -10.85
C SER A 319 -26.01 -4.21 -11.06
N ASN A 320 -25.55 -3.05 -11.53
CA ASN A 320 -24.13 -2.73 -11.65
C ASN A 320 -23.35 -2.89 -10.33
N VAL A 321 -24.00 -2.59 -9.19
CA VAL A 321 -23.44 -2.77 -7.85
C VAL A 321 -23.27 -4.24 -7.51
N GLU A 322 -24.25 -5.11 -7.85
CA GLU A 322 -24.12 -6.55 -7.62
C GLU A 322 -22.96 -7.16 -8.42
N VAL A 323 -22.78 -6.74 -9.68
CA VAL A 323 -21.66 -7.21 -10.50
C VAL A 323 -20.33 -6.77 -9.88
N ALA A 324 -20.22 -5.51 -9.45
CA ALA A 324 -19.01 -5.00 -8.80
C ALA A 324 -18.68 -5.73 -7.50
N ASN A 325 -19.68 -5.97 -6.66
CA ASN A 325 -19.55 -6.72 -5.41
C ASN A 325 -19.16 -8.19 -5.68
N HIS A 326 -19.73 -8.81 -6.72
CA HIS A 326 -19.37 -10.17 -7.09
C HIS A 326 -17.91 -10.25 -7.52
N VAL A 327 -17.47 -9.35 -8.43
CA VAL A 327 -16.08 -9.27 -8.85
C VAL A 327 -15.18 -9.10 -7.62
N GLN A 328 -15.50 -8.15 -6.73
CA GLN A 328 -14.75 -7.92 -5.49
C GLN A 328 -14.66 -9.19 -4.62
N GLY A 329 -15.74 -9.98 -4.53
CA GLY A 329 -15.75 -11.27 -3.84
C GLY A 329 -14.85 -12.33 -4.49
N VAL A 330 -14.75 -12.35 -5.83
CA VAL A 330 -13.81 -13.25 -6.53
C VAL A 330 -12.37 -12.91 -6.18
N PHE A 331 -12.02 -11.62 -6.07
CA PHE A 331 -10.68 -11.20 -5.65
C PHE A 331 -10.36 -11.60 -4.21
N PHE A 332 -11.34 -11.54 -3.30
CA PHE A 332 -11.13 -11.94 -1.91
C PHE A 332 -10.81 -13.43 -1.76
N ASN A 333 -11.35 -14.28 -2.65
CA ASN A 333 -11.16 -15.72 -2.63
C ASN A 333 -9.94 -16.20 -3.45
N ALA A 334 -9.24 -15.30 -4.14
CA ALA A 334 -8.19 -15.62 -5.12
C ALA A 334 -6.78 -15.68 -4.55
#